data_AF-A0A509LBG0-F1
#
_entry.id   AF-A0A509LBG0-F1
#
_cell.length_a   1.000
_cell.length_b   1.000
_cell.length_c   1.000
_cell.angle_alpha   90.00
_cell.angle_beta   90.00
_cell.angle_gamma   90.00
#
_symmetry.space_group_name_H-M   'P 1'
#
loop_
_entity.id
_entity.type
_entity.pdbx_description
1 polymer ?
#
loop_
_entity_poly.entity_id
_entity_poly.type
_entity_poly.pdbx_seq_one_letter_code
_entity_poly.pdbx_strand_id
1 'polypeptide(L)' 'MKRLYQPLTRRINEDKKITFFWQEKKYTGVDGDTLATALHASGVKTISRSLKYHRPRGLFSLDGEGVSTLVEVDKI' A
#
# COMPACT_ATOMS: atom_id res chain seq x y z
N MET A 1 -5.50 5.16 -8.17
CA MET A 1 -5.81 4.17 -9.23
C MET A 1 -7.22 3.65 -8.99
N LYS A 2 -8.02 3.36 -10.03
CA LYS A 2 -9.40 2.86 -9.86
C LYS A 2 -9.37 1.36 -9.55
N ARG A 3 -10.01 0.92 -8.46
CA ARG A 3 -10.17 -0.51 -8.15
C ARG A 3 -11.10 -1.16 -9.17
N LEU A 4 -10.82 -2.41 -9.51
CA LEU A 4 -11.65 -3.17 -10.45
C LEU A 4 -13.00 -3.52 -9.83
N TYR A 5 -14.03 -3.61 -10.67
CA TYR A 5 -15.38 -3.94 -10.25
C TYR A 5 -15.48 -5.41 -9.82
N GLN A 6 -15.58 -5.62 -8.50
CA GLN A 6 -16.02 -6.82 -7.77
C GLN A 6 -15.84 -8.19 -8.47
N PRO A 7 -14.61 -8.65 -8.74
CA PRO A 7 -14.38 -10.04 -9.12
C PRO A 7 -14.61 -10.98 -7.91
N LEU A 8 -15.02 -12.24 -8.17
CA LEU A 8 -15.24 -13.26 -7.14
C LEU A 8 -14.00 -13.53 -6.27
N THR A 9 -12.80 -13.26 -6.79
CA THR A 9 -11.51 -13.45 -6.09
C THR A 9 -11.09 -12.25 -5.25
N ARG A 10 -11.93 -11.21 -5.16
CA ARG A 10 -11.64 -10.00 -4.40
C ARG A 10 -11.67 -10.29 -2.90
N ARG A 11 -10.60 -9.92 -2.18
CA ARG A 11 -10.45 -10.13 -0.73
C ARG A 11 -10.49 -8.84 0.09
N ILE A 12 -11.16 -7.80 -0.41
CA ILE A 12 -11.26 -6.50 0.26
C ILE A 12 -12.72 -6.05 0.34
N ASN A 13 -13.06 -5.31 1.40
CA ASN A 13 -14.39 -4.75 1.63
C ASN A 13 -14.35 -3.22 1.55
N GLU A 14 -14.84 -2.64 0.45
CA GLU A 14 -14.80 -1.19 0.20
C GLU A 14 -15.67 -0.35 1.12
N ASP A 15 -16.70 -0.95 1.74
CA ASP A 15 -17.63 -0.25 2.62
C ASP A 15 -16.98 0.05 3.98
N LYS A 16 -15.98 -0.74 4.36
CA LYS A 16 -15.21 -0.58 5.60
C LYS A 16 -13.93 0.21 5.34
N LYS A 17 -14.02 1.53 5.42
CA LYS A 17 -12.86 2.43 5.27
C LYS A 17 -11.99 2.41 6.52
N ILE A 18 -10.68 2.33 6.34
CA ILE A 18 -9.67 2.40 7.40
C ILE A 18 -8.79 3.62 7.15
N THR A 19 -8.62 4.46 8.17
CA THR A 19 -7.75 5.63 8.11
C THR A 19 -6.38 5.29 8.65
N PHE A 20 -5.32 5.74 7.99
CA PHE A 20 -3.95 5.65 8.47
C PHE A 20 -3.13 6.86 8.02
N PHE A 21 -1.96 7.04 8.63
CA PHE A 21 -1.01 8.08 8.26
C PHE A 21 0.19 7.47 7.55
N TRP A 22 0.69 8.18 6.54
CA TRP A 22 1.90 7.83 5.82
C TRP A 22 2.67 9.11 5.52
N GLN A 23 3.90 9.21 6.04
CA GLN A 23 4.72 10.43 5.95
C GLN A 23 3.91 11.67 6.35
N GLU A 24 3.29 11.62 7.54
CA GLU A 24 2.47 12.69 8.14
C GLU A 24 1.17 13.04 7.38
N LYS A 25 0.95 12.45 6.19
CA LYS A 25 -0.26 12.67 5.41
C LYS A 25 -1.29 11.58 5.69
N LYS A 26 -2.55 11.98 5.82
CA LYS A 26 -3.68 11.08 6.01
C LYS A 26 -4.03 10.36 4.70
N TYR A 27 -4.19 9.05 4.78
CA TYR A 27 -4.65 8.19 3.69
C TYR A 27 -5.82 7.32 4.14
N THR A 28 -6.49 6.70 3.17
CA THR A 28 -7.65 5.84 3.41
C THR A 28 -7.45 4.53 2.65
N GLY A 29 -7.35 3.44 3.41
CA GLY A 29 -7.44 2.07 2.91
C GLY A 29 -8.83 1.51 3.14
N VAL A 30 -9.01 0.23 2.82
CA VAL A 30 -10.22 -0.51 3.12
C VAL A 30 -9.90 -1.82 3.82
N ASP A 31 -10.87 -2.40 4.52
CA ASP A 31 -10.69 -3.69 5.19
C ASP A 31 -10.22 -4.78 4.20
N GLY A 32 -9.20 -5.53 4.60
CA GLY A 32 -8.50 -6.51 3.76
C GLY A 32 -7.35 -5.96 2.90
N ASP A 33 -7.16 -4.64 2.80
CA ASP A 33 -5.94 -4.10 2.17
C ASP A 33 -4.68 -4.41 2.99
N THR A 34 -3.55 -4.51 2.29
CA THR A 34 -2.24 -4.30 2.92
C THR A 34 -1.84 -2.83 2.82
N LEU A 35 -0.86 -2.39 3.61
CA LEU A 35 -0.35 -1.02 3.51
C LEU A 35 0.09 -0.70 2.07
N ALA A 36 0.73 -1.66 1.40
CA ALA A 36 1.20 -1.50 0.03
C ALA A 36 0.04 -1.32 -0.98
N THR A 37 -1.03 -2.12 -0.88
CA THR A 37 -2.19 -1.98 -1.77
C THR A 37 -2.97 -0.69 -1.50
N ALA A 38 -3.12 -0.29 -0.24
CA ALA A 38 -3.79 0.95 0.14
C ALA A 38 -3.05 2.21 -0.37
N LEU A 39 -1.71 2.23 -0.21
CA LEU A 39 -0.86 3.30 -0.75
C LEU A 39 -0.92 3.37 -2.28
N HIS A 40 -0.85 2.21 -2.94
CA HIS A 40 -0.94 2.13 -4.40
C HIS A 40 -2.31 2.60 -4.92
N ALA A 41 -3.41 2.18 -4.27
CA ALA A 41 -4.76 2.65 -4.59
C ALA A 41 -4.88 4.18 -4.46
N SER A 42 -4.23 4.75 -3.44
CA SER A 42 -4.13 6.19 -3.20
C SER A 42 -3.22 6.94 -4.16
N GLY A 43 -2.57 6.25 -5.10
CA GLY A 43 -1.71 6.85 -6.13
C GLY A 43 -0.24 6.98 -5.74
N VAL A 44 0.17 6.45 -4.58
CA VAL A 44 1.59 6.45 -4.17
C VAL A 44 2.34 5.40 -4.98
N LYS A 45 3.25 5.87 -5.84
CA LYS A 45 4.10 5.02 -6.68
C LYS A 45 5.44 4.69 -6.05
N THR A 46 5.97 5.62 -5.24
CA THR A 46 7.26 5.46 -4.56
C THR A 46 7.00 5.25 -3.07
N ILE A 47 7.28 4.05 -2.59
CA ILE A 47 7.12 3.64 -1.19
C ILE A 47 8.46 3.70 -0.47
N SER A 48 9.54 3.31 -1.15
CA SER A 48 10.91 3.34 -0.61
C SER A 48 11.92 3.79 -1.65
N ARG A 49 13.19 3.81 -1.28
CA ARG A 49 14.31 4.06 -2.20
C ARG A 49 15.39 3.01 -2.02
N SER A 50 16.05 2.65 -3.13
CA SER A 50 17.15 1.67 -3.09
C SER A 50 18.28 2.16 -2.20
N LEU A 51 18.81 1.29 -1.32
CA LEU A 51 19.89 1.65 -0.41
C LEU A 51 21.10 2.29 -1.11
N LYS A 52 21.68 1.59 -2.11
CA LYS A 52 22.91 2.04 -2.79
C LYS A 52 22.72 3.23 -3.73
N TYR A 53 21.62 3.24 -4.48
CA TYR A 53 21.46 4.16 -5.62
C TYR A 53 20.37 5.21 -5.42
N HIS A 54 19.68 5.20 -4.28
CA HIS A 54 18.56 6.10 -3.95
C HIS A 54 17.43 6.16 -5.00
N ARG A 55 17.37 5.16 -5.89
CA ARG A 55 16.37 5.08 -6.95
C ARG A 55 14.99 4.85 -6.35
N PRO A 56 13.93 5.51 -6.87
CA PRO A 56 12.57 5.29 -6.41
C PRO A 56 12.18 3.83 -6.55
N ARG A 57 11.55 3.27 -5.52
CA ARG A 57 11.03 1.90 -5.46
C ARG A 57 9.59 1.92 -4.99
N GLY A 58 8.79 1.05 -5.57
CA GLY A 58 7.35 0.97 -5.33
C GLY A 58 6.87 -0.47 -5.22
N LEU A 59 5.55 -0.63 -5.34
CA LEU A 59 4.92 -1.94 -5.40
C LEU A 59 5.44 -2.73 -6.61
N PHE A 60 5.98 -3.92 -6.35
CA PHE A 60 6.52 -4.82 -7.38
C PHE A 60 5.92 -6.22 -7.26
N SER A 61 5.88 -6.78 -6.04
CA SER A 61 5.26 -8.08 -5.73
C SER A 61 4.26 -7.95 -4.57
N LEU A 62 3.39 -8.97 -4.43
CA LEU A 62 2.36 -9.09 -3.39
C LEU A 62 2.42 -10.46 -2.68
N ASP A 63 3.53 -11.17 -2.84
CA ASP A 63 3.85 -12.46 -2.24
C ASP A 63 4.38 -12.35 -0.79
N GLY A 64 4.77 -11.15 -0.37
CA GLY A 64 5.36 -10.89 0.94
C GLY A 64 6.89 -11.00 0.98
N GLU A 65 7.54 -11.33 -0.14
CA GLU A 65 9.00 -11.44 -0.25
C GLU A 65 9.66 -10.20 -0.87
N GLY A 66 8.86 -9.21 -1.26
CA GLY A 66 9.31 -8.00 -1.93
C GLY A 66 10.19 -7.08 -1.06
N VAL A 67 11.39 -6.75 -1.53
CA VAL A 67 12.33 -5.83 -0.85
C VAL A 67 12.07 -4.34 -1.11
N SER A 68 11.15 -3.99 -2.01
CA SER A 68 10.91 -2.62 -2.45
C SER A 68 9.91 -1.84 -1.60
N THR A 69 9.23 -2.51 -0.66
CA THR A 69 8.14 -1.94 0.15
C THR A 69 8.31 -2.23 1.64
N LEU A 70 9.55 -2.40 2.12
CA LEU A 70 9.82 -2.49 3.55
C LEU A 70 9.50 -1.14 4.20
N VAL A 71 8.75 -1.18 5.29
CA VAL A 71 8.28 -0.01 6.03
C VAL A 71 8.35 -0.28 7.53
N GLU A 72 8.55 0.78 8.29
CA GLU A 72 8.35 0.76 9.73
C GLU A 72 6.89 1.09 10.04
N VAL A 73 6.33 0.40 11.04
CA VAL A 73 4.97 0.62 11.50
C VAL A 73 5.04 1.00 12.95
N ASP A 74 4.55 2.19 13.27
CA ASP A 74 4.47 2.67 14.65
C ASP A 74 3.58 1.72 15.45
N LYS A 75 4.11 1.25 16.59
CA LYS A 75 3.30 0.56 17.58
C LYS A 75 2.48 1.61 18.32
N ILE A 76 1.20 1.68 18.01
CA ILE A 76 0.20 2.29 18.90
C ILE A 76 0.04 1.37 20.11
#